data_AF-A0A5Q0M137-F1
#
_entry.id   AF-A0A5Q0M137-F1
#
_cell.length_a   1.000
_cell.length_b   1.000
_cell.length_c   1.000
_cell.angle_alpha   90.00
_cell.angle_beta   90.00
_cell.angle_gamma   90.00
#
_symmetry.space_group_name_H-M   'P 1'
#
loop_
_entity.id
_entity.type
_entity.pdbx_description
1 polymer ?
#
loop_
_entity_poly.entity_id
_entity_poly.type
_entity_poly.pdbx_seq_one_letter_code
_entity_poly.pdbx_strand_id
1 'polypeptide(L)'
;MSSSPTFNSIAALLETDFRVARAEISPATALSDLGLDSLALMEFVFAVEDAFHLRIPEDRLDPREAGITLQRLCEVIDAEGEAAAARSEPMAATA
;
A
#
# COMPACT_ATOMS: atom_id res chain seq x y z
N MET A 1 14.32 13.88 -2.01
CA MET A 1 12.89 13.69 -1.71
C MET A 1 12.54 12.35 -2.29
N SER A 2 12.76 11.31 -1.50
CA SER A 2 12.77 9.93 -1.98
C SER A 2 11.35 9.49 -2.29
N SER A 3 10.95 9.61 -3.55
CA SER A 3 9.79 8.87 -4.05
C SER A 3 10.10 7.38 -3.91
N SER A 4 9.65 6.77 -2.81
CA SER A 4 9.72 5.32 -2.63
C SER A 4 9.06 4.67 -3.86
N PRO A 5 9.66 3.63 -4.47
CA PRO A 5 9.05 2.92 -5.59
C PRO A 5 7.62 2.48 -5.25
N THR A 6 7.38 2.09 -4.00
CA THR A 6 6.08 1.71 -3.45
C THR A 6 5.04 2.82 -3.60
N PHE A 7 5.39 4.06 -3.22
CA PHE A 7 4.49 5.20 -3.37
C PHE A 7 4.13 5.48 -4.83
N ASN A 8 5.10 5.36 -5.75
CA ASN A 8 4.82 5.58 -7.17
C ASN A 8 3.83 4.56 -7.74
N SER A 9 3.95 3.28 -7.37
CA SER A 9 3.01 2.24 -7.78
C SER A 9 1.61 2.49 -7.22
N ILE A 10 1.51 2.84 -5.93
CA ILE A 10 0.22 3.16 -5.29
C ILE A 10 -0.43 4.38 -5.95
N ALA A 11 0.35 5.43 -6.20
CA ALA A 11 -0.13 6.64 -6.84
C ALA A 11 -0.61 6.37 -8.28
N ALA A 12 0.10 5.55 -9.04
CA ALA A 12 -0.32 5.14 -10.38
C ALA A 12 -1.62 4.32 -10.36
N LEU A 13 -1.79 3.44 -9.37
CA LEU A 13 -3.02 2.67 -9.15
C LEU A 13 -4.20 3.61 -8.84
N LEU A 14 -4.00 4.57 -7.94
CA LEU A 14 -5.02 5.56 -7.59
C LEU A 14 -5.44 6.42 -8.79
N GLU A 15 -4.50 6.83 -9.64
CA GLU A 15 -4.81 7.59 -10.85
C GLU A 15 -5.54 6.76 -11.91
N THR A 16 -5.11 5.52 -12.12
CA THR A 16 -5.57 4.69 -13.25
C THR A 16 -6.89 3.98 -12.94
N ASP A 17 -6.95 3.28 -11.82
CA ASP A 17 -8.09 2.46 -11.41
C ASP A 17 -9.13 3.30 -10.65
N PHE A 18 -8.67 4.13 -9.70
CA PHE A 18 -9.55 4.89 -8.82
C PHE A 18 -9.84 6.32 -9.30
N ARG A 19 -9.21 6.75 -10.41
CA ARG A 19 -9.39 8.08 -11.03
C ARG A 19 -9.15 9.26 -10.07
N VAL A 20 -8.29 9.08 -9.07
CA VAL A 20 -7.89 10.13 -8.13
C VAL A 20 -6.94 11.10 -8.82
N ALA A 21 -7.10 12.39 -8.58
CA ALA A 21 -6.23 13.40 -9.16
C ALA A 21 -4.82 13.35 -8.53
N ARG A 22 -3.76 13.35 -9.35
CA ARG A 22 -2.36 13.42 -8.89
C ARG A 22 -2.10 14.52 -7.86
N ALA A 23 -2.80 15.66 -7.98
CA ALA A 23 -2.66 16.79 -7.08
C ALA A 23 -3.13 16.48 -5.64
N GLU A 24 -4.03 15.54 -5.46
CA GLU A 24 -4.56 15.10 -4.17
C GLU A 24 -3.74 13.95 -3.57
N ILE A 25 -2.93 13.27 -4.39
CA ILE A 25 -2.08 12.16 -3.99
C ILE A 25 -0.79 12.69 -3.38
N SER A 26 -0.76 12.77 -2.06
CA SER A 26 0.40 13.15 -1.26
C SER A 26 0.67 12.13 -0.16
N PRO A 27 1.91 11.89 0.27
CA PRO A 27 2.20 10.96 1.37
C PRO A 27 1.44 11.33 2.67
N ALA A 28 1.18 12.61 2.87
CA ALA A 28 0.44 13.11 4.03
C ALA A 28 -1.09 13.03 3.86
N THR A 29 -1.59 12.74 2.66
CA THR A 29 -3.03 12.61 2.41
C THR A 29 -3.55 11.35 3.12
N ALA A 30 -4.63 11.51 3.88
CA ALA A 30 -5.35 10.39 4.49
C ALA A 30 -6.15 9.63 3.43
N LEU A 31 -6.26 8.30 3.57
CA LEU A 31 -7.06 7.47 2.66
C LEU A 31 -8.52 7.93 2.59
N SER A 32 -9.07 8.36 3.73
CA SER A 32 -10.42 8.93 3.80
C SER A 32 -10.56 10.29 3.11
N ASP A 33 -9.47 11.02 2.91
CA ASP A 33 -9.44 12.32 2.21
C ASP A 33 -9.32 12.17 0.69
N LEU A 34 -9.02 10.98 0.17
CA LEU A 34 -8.94 10.71 -1.27
C LEU A 34 -10.30 10.74 -1.96
N GLY A 35 -11.39 10.92 -1.21
CA GLY A 35 -12.76 10.89 -1.75
C GLY A 35 -13.21 9.50 -2.18
N LEU A 36 -12.55 8.44 -1.70
CA LEU A 36 -12.91 7.05 -1.99
C LEU A 36 -14.07 6.60 -1.10
N ASP A 37 -15.07 5.96 -1.70
CA ASP A 37 -16.14 5.29 -0.97
C ASP A 37 -15.63 4.07 -0.18
N SER A 38 -16.41 3.58 0.79
CA SER A 38 -16.05 2.42 1.62
C SER A 38 -15.77 1.15 0.81
N LEU A 39 -16.48 0.95 -0.31
CA LEU A 39 -16.22 -0.15 -1.24
C LEU A 39 -14.90 0.07 -2.00
N ALA A 40 -14.69 1.29 -2.50
CA ALA A 40 -13.48 1.65 -3.24
C ALA A 40 -12.22 1.56 -2.37
N LEU A 41 -12.30 1.94 -1.09
CA LEU A 41 -11.21 1.74 -0.13
C LEU A 41 -10.85 0.27 0.05
N MET A 42 -11.85 -0.61 0.11
CA MET A 42 -11.63 -2.05 0.22
C MET A 42 -11.02 -2.62 -1.06
N GLU A 43 -11.53 -2.23 -2.23
CA GLU A 43 -10.93 -2.61 -3.52
C GLU A 43 -9.50 -2.07 -3.69
N PHE A 44 -9.24 -0.86 -3.19
CA PHE A 44 -7.92 -0.25 -3.22
C PHE A 44 -6.91 -1.06 -2.42
N VAL A 45 -7.24 -1.45 -1.18
CA VAL A 45 -6.37 -2.32 -0.38
C VAL A 45 -6.12 -3.64 -1.09
N PHE A 46 -7.14 -4.28 -1.65
CA PHE A 46 -6.98 -5.52 -2.41
C PHE A 46 -6.10 -5.36 -3.65
N ALA A 47 -6.28 -4.30 -4.43
CA ALA A 47 -5.49 -4.03 -5.62
C ALA A 47 -4.02 -3.73 -5.28
N VAL A 48 -3.77 -3.06 -4.16
CA VAL A 48 -2.43 -2.86 -3.61
C VAL A 48 -1.81 -4.20 -3.18
N GLU A 49 -2.52 -5.01 -2.38
CA GLU A 49 -2.06 -6.35 -1.99
C GLU A 49 -1.69 -7.23 -3.19
N ASP A 50 -2.51 -7.22 -4.24
CA ASP A 50 -2.29 -7.98 -5.48
C ASP A 50 -1.07 -7.46 -6.26
N ALA A 51 -0.96 -6.14 -6.41
CA ALA A 51 0.15 -5.49 -7.12
C ALA A 51 1.52 -5.79 -6.49
N PHE A 52 1.57 -5.92 -5.16
CA PHE A 52 2.79 -6.24 -4.42
C PHE A 52 2.90 -7.73 -4.04
N HIS A 53 1.93 -8.57 -4.43
CA HIS A 53 1.90 -10.00 -4.11
C HIS A 53 2.06 -10.30 -2.61
N LEU A 54 1.46 -9.46 -1.76
CA LEU A 54 1.55 -9.56 -0.30
C LEU A 54 0.16 -9.51 0.33
N ARG A 55 0.10 -9.79 1.63
CA ARG A 55 -1.12 -9.63 2.43
C ARG A 55 -0.87 -8.68 3.57
N ILE A 56 -1.66 -7.62 3.64
CA ILE A 56 -1.63 -6.62 4.69
C ILE A 56 -2.67 -7.05 5.74
N PRO A 57 -2.26 -7.35 6.97
CA PRO A 57 -3.21 -7.65 8.03
C PRO A 57 -4.07 -6.42 8.35
N GLU A 58 -5.38 -6.60 8.50
CA GLU A 58 -6.29 -5.52 8.93
C GLU A 58 -5.87 -4.91 10.29
N ASP A 59 -5.23 -5.69 11.16
CA ASP A 59 -4.65 -5.24 12.44
C ASP A 59 -3.50 -4.22 12.27
N ARG A 60 -2.78 -4.28 11.15
CA ARG A 60 -1.67 -3.35 10.83
C ARG A 60 -2.16 -2.11 10.10
N LEU A 61 -3.17 -2.28 9.24
CA LEU A 61 -3.71 -1.21 8.41
C LEU A 61 -5.19 -1.49 8.14
N ASP A 62 -6.05 -0.69 8.78
CA ASP A 62 -7.48 -0.67 8.48
C ASP A 62 -7.78 0.54 7.58
N PRO A 63 -8.19 0.34 6.31
CA PRO A 63 -8.53 1.44 5.41
C PRO A 63 -9.74 2.27 5.88
N ARG A 64 -10.53 1.76 6.83
CA ARG A 64 -11.68 2.45 7.43
C ARG A 64 -11.27 3.30 8.63
N GLU A 65 -10.08 3.11 9.17
CA GLU A 65 -9.58 3.91 10.28
C GLU A 65 -9.27 5.34 9.80
N ALA A 66 -9.90 6.32 10.45
CA ALA A 66 -9.66 7.71 10.15
C ALA A 66 -8.24 8.10 10.57
N GLY A 67 -7.45 8.60 9.60
CA GLY A 67 -6.08 9.07 9.84
C GLY A 67 -4.98 8.18 9.26
N ILE A 68 -5.32 7.05 8.63
CA ILE A 68 -4.35 6.28 7.84
C ILE A 68 -3.95 7.09 6.61
N THR A 69 -2.66 7.41 6.49
CA THR A 69 -2.12 8.17 5.37
C THR A 69 -1.50 7.26 4.32
N LEU A 70 -1.35 7.78 3.09
CA LEU A 70 -0.64 7.09 2.03
C LEU A 70 0.80 6.75 2.41
N GLN A 71 1.47 7.62 3.19
CA GLN A 71 2.79 7.31 3.74
C GLN A 71 2.73 6.07 4.63
N ARG A 72 1.76 6.00 5.54
CA ARG A 72 1.64 4.86 6.45
C ARG A 72 1.41 3.55 5.70
N LEU A 73 0.58 3.59 4.66
CA LEU A 73 0.37 2.45 3.77
C LEU A 73 1.67 2.01 3.09
N CYS A 74 2.47 2.95 2.57
CA CYS A 74 3.77 2.64 1.98
C CYS A 74 4.70 1.98 2.99
N GLU A 75 4.80 2.52 4.21
CA GLU A 75 5.65 1.96 5.28
C GLU A 75 5.29 0.50 5.60
N VAL A 76 3.98 0.19 5.67
CA VAL A 76 3.51 -1.18 5.92
C VAL A 76 3.87 -2.10 4.77
N ILE A 77 3.66 -1.68 3.53
CA ILE A 77 3.99 -2.47 2.33
C ILE A 77 5.50 -2.72 2.23
N ASP A 78 6.31 -1.68 2.43
CA ASP A 78 7.77 -1.80 2.40
C ASP A 78 8.24 -2.80 3.49
N ALA A 79 7.69 -2.71 4.71
CA ALA A 79 8.01 -3.63 5.79
C ALA A 79 7.58 -5.08 5.52
N GLU A 80 6.37 -5.31 4.99
CA GLU A 80 5.88 -6.65 4.66
C GLU A 80 6.61 -7.23 3.44
N GLY A 81 6.96 -6.39 2.46
CA GLY A 81 7.76 -6.78 1.30
C GLY A 81 9.17 -7.25 1.69
N GLU A 82 9.85 -6.53 2.58
CA GLU A 82 11.14 -6.96 3.12
C GLU A 82 11.02 -8.24 3.97
N ALA A 83 9.96 -8.36 4.78
CA ALA A 83 9.72 -9.56 5.57
C ALA A 83 9.40 -10.79 4.70
N ALA A 84 8.66 -10.61 3.60
CA ALA A 84 8.36 -11.65 2.62
C ALA A 84 9.61 -12.07 1.85
N ALA A 85 10.45 -11.10 1.45
CA ALA A 85 11.75 -11.38 0.82
C ALA A 85 12.66 -12.19 1.75
N ALA A 86 12.77 -11.81 3.03
CA ALA A 86 13.59 -12.51 4.01
C ALA A 86 13.10 -13.93 4.34
N ARG A 87 11.79 -14.21 4.20
CA ARG A 87 11.20 -15.54 4.41
C ARG A 87 11.28 -16.45 3.19
N SER A 88 11.49 -15.88 2.01
CA SER A 88 11.57 -16.61 0.74
C SER A 88 12.96 -17.21 0.46
N GLU A 89 13.96 -16.92 1.30
CA GLU A 89 15.21 -17.67 1.35
C GLU A 89 15.20 -18.73 2.46
N PRO A 90 14.74 -19.96 2.16
CA PRO A 90 15.27 -21.12 2.85
C PRO A 90 15.76 -22.13 1.81
N MET A 91 16.97 -21.98 1.26
CA MET A 91 17.79 -23.12 0.80
C MET A 91 19.23 -22.71 0.45
N ALA A 92 20.07 -22.49 1.46
CA ALA A 92 21.50 -22.73 1.29
C ALA A 92 22.05 -23.34 2.59
N ALA A 93 22.72 -24.48 2.42
CA ALA A 93 23.51 -25.23 3.41
C ALA A 93 22.76 -26.23 4.31
N THR A 94 22.85 -27.51 3.93
CA THR A 94 23.55 -28.60 4.65
C THR A 94 23.47 -29.84 3.74
N ALA A 95 24.49 -30.06 2.91
CA ALA A 95 25.66 -30.92 3.12
C ALA A 95 25.38 -32.38 2.76
#